data_AF-A0A4Q3C9J6-F1
#
_entry.id   AF-A0A4Q3C9J6-F1
#
_cell.length_a   1.000
_cell.length_b   1.000
_cell.length_c   1.000
_cell.angle_alpha   90.00
_cell.angle_beta   90.00
_cell.angle_gamma   90.00
#
_symmetry.space_group_name_H-M   'P 1'
#
loop_
_entity.id
_entity.type
_entity.pdbx_description
1 polymer ?
#
loop_
_entity_poly.entity_id
_entity_poly.type
_entity_poly.pdbx_seq_one_letter_code
_entity_poly.pdbx_strand_id
1 'polypeptide(L)'
;MAFLDEIEILGLSDIRLSPGHGLILTGLHHGEALAAEDAARRHGFWTSPSEPRANISLCAGTSGCASAHFDTKAVAEAVARSTPDLLDGSITLHLSGCPKGCAHPAPAVLTLVGAPSGYGLVVNGAASDAPALYIAAKDLGIALGRLASLVAGAKEAGETVADCIRRLDAPAIANALENGVTLDGQ
;
A
#
# COMPACT_ATOMS: atom_id res chain seq x y z
N MET A 1 -3.22 25.83 -1.75
CA MET A 1 -3.29 26.78 -0.62
C MET A 1 -4.64 26.75 0.07
N ALA A 2 -5.75 26.53 -0.64
CA ALA A 2 -7.10 26.51 -0.07
C ALA A 2 -7.31 25.71 1.23
N PHE A 3 -6.66 24.55 1.40
CA PHE A 3 -6.75 23.80 2.67
C PHE A 3 -6.15 24.53 3.86
N LEU A 4 -4.96 25.13 3.71
CA LEU A 4 -4.26 25.83 4.80
C LEU A 4 -5.02 27.09 5.21
N ASP A 5 -5.49 27.86 4.22
CA ASP A 5 -6.29 29.07 4.46
C ASP A 5 -7.57 28.74 5.25
N GLU A 6 -8.21 27.60 4.95
CA GLU A 6 -9.42 27.15 5.61
C GLU A 6 -9.19 26.69 7.06
N ILE A 7 -8.13 25.93 7.33
CA ILE A 7 -7.82 25.45 8.68
C ILE A 7 -7.18 26.52 9.58
N GLU A 8 -6.56 27.56 9.01
CA GLU A 8 -6.09 28.73 9.77
C GLU A 8 -7.25 29.47 10.46
N ILE A 9 -8.40 29.60 9.79
CA ILE A 9 -9.62 30.20 10.36
C ILE A 9 -10.11 29.40 11.59
N LEU A 10 -9.83 28.09 11.61
CA LEU A 10 -10.18 27.18 12.71
C LEU A 10 -9.15 27.20 13.86
N GLY A 11 -8.18 28.11 13.82
CA GLY A 11 -7.19 28.32 14.87
C GLY A 11 -5.92 27.50 14.73
N LEU A 12 -5.63 26.90 13.56
CA LEU A 12 -4.38 26.17 13.37
C LEU A 12 -3.17 27.05 13.73
N SER A 13 -2.32 26.56 14.64
CA SER A 13 -1.08 27.25 15.00
C SER A 13 0.16 26.59 14.39
N ASP A 14 0.11 25.28 14.15
CA ASP A 14 1.27 24.51 13.72
C ASP A 14 0.90 23.16 13.10
N ILE A 15 1.67 22.73 12.09
CA ILE A 15 1.54 21.45 11.38
C ILE A 15 2.82 20.64 11.61
N ARG A 16 2.66 19.38 12.01
CA ARG A 16 3.76 18.42 12.15
C ARG A 16 3.60 17.26 11.19
N LEU A 17 4.72 16.71 10.74
CA LEU A 17 4.74 15.45 10.01
C LEU A 17 4.57 14.28 10.99
N SER A 18 3.79 13.29 10.59
CA SER A 18 3.67 11.99 11.25
C SER A 18 4.33 10.91 10.40
N PRO A 19 4.84 9.81 11.01
CA PRO A 19 5.09 8.58 10.27
C PRO A 19 3.90 8.18 9.38
N GLY A 20 4.16 7.51 8.26
CA GLY A 20 3.12 7.06 7.33
C GLY A 20 2.53 8.15 6.43
N HIS A 21 3.29 9.22 6.13
CA HIS A 21 2.85 10.37 5.30
C HIS A 21 1.65 11.14 5.89
N GLY A 22 1.48 11.11 7.21
CA GLY A 22 0.42 11.85 7.91
C GLY A 22 0.80 13.29 8.27
N LEU A 23 -0.21 14.10 8.54
CA LEU A 23 -0.07 15.45 9.10
C LEU A 23 -0.80 15.49 10.45
N ILE A 24 -0.17 16.12 11.44
CA ILE A 24 -0.77 16.43 12.74
C ILE A 24 -1.02 17.93 12.77
N LEU A 25 -2.28 18.30 12.95
CA LEU A 25 -2.72 19.69 13.10
C LEU A 25 -2.80 20.02 14.59
N THR A 26 -2.16 21.11 15.01
CA THR A 26 -2.14 21.54 16.43
C THR A 26 -2.57 22.99 16.56
N GLY A 27 -3.13 23.33 17.73
CA GLY A 27 -3.58 24.68 18.05
C GLY A 27 -5.01 25.02 17.68
N LEU A 28 -5.73 24.11 16.99
CA LEU A 28 -7.14 24.30 16.63
C LEU A 28 -7.96 24.81 17.82
N HIS A 29 -8.87 25.76 17.56
CA HIS A 29 -9.80 26.26 18.56
C HIS A 29 -10.61 25.11 19.16
N HIS A 30 -10.92 25.23 20.45
CA HIS A 30 -11.71 24.22 21.16
C HIS A 30 -13.08 24.04 20.49
N GLY A 31 -13.39 22.82 20.02
CA GLY A 31 -14.63 22.50 19.32
C GLY A 31 -14.51 22.40 17.80
N GLU A 32 -13.44 22.90 17.19
CA GLU A 32 -13.29 22.96 15.72
C GLU A 32 -12.68 21.69 15.10
N ALA A 33 -12.41 20.65 15.90
CA ALA A 33 -11.80 19.41 15.42
C ALA A 33 -12.62 18.75 14.30
N LEU A 34 -13.96 18.73 14.43
CA LEU A 34 -14.85 18.16 13.41
C LEU A 34 -14.88 18.99 12.12
N ALA A 35 -14.81 20.32 12.23
CA ALA A 35 -14.76 21.21 11.08
C ALA A 35 -13.42 21.06 10.32
N ALA A 36 -12.32 20.95 11.06
CA ALA A 36 -11.00 20.70 10.49
C ALA A 36 -10.93 19.33 9.79
N GLU A 37 -11.56 18.32 10.38
CA GLU A 37 -11.68 16.99 9.79
C GLU A 37 -12.52 16.99 8.50
N ASP A 38 -13.64 17.73 8.46
CA ASP A 38 -14.46 17.92 7.25
C ASP A 38 -13.69 18.64 6.14
N ALA A 39 -12.99 19.73 6.48
CA ALA A 39 -12.12 20.44 5.55
C ALA A 39 -11.06 19.48 4.98
N ALA A 40 -10.37 18.75 5.84
CA ALA A 40 -9.37 17.77 5.42
C ALA A 40 -9.95 16.74 4.44
N ARG A 41 -11.13 16.18 4.71
CA ARG A 41 -11.82 15.26 3.78
C ARG A 41 -12.12 15.90 2.43
N ARG A 42 -12.65 17.13 2.40
CA ARG A 42 -12.96 17.85 1.15
C ARG A 42 -11.73 18.12 0.29
N HIS A 43 -10.56 18.26 0.92
CA HIS A 43 -9.28 18.42 0.25
C HIS A 43 -8.56 17.09 -0.05
N GLY A 44 -9.23 15.95 0.19
CA GLY A 44 -8.75 14.62 -0.18
C GLY A 44 -7.83 13.95 0.84
N PHE A 45 -7.70 14.51 2.05
CA PHE A 45 -6.97 13.86 3.13
C PHE A 45 -7.78 12.73 3.74
N TRP A 46 -7.09 11.68 4.17
CA TRP A 46 -7.68 10.64 4.99
C TRP A 46 -7.73 11.09 6.44
N THR A 47 -8.90 10.98 7.05
CA THR A 47 -9.14 11.38 8.44
C THR A 47 -9.60 10.24 9.33
N SER A 48 -9.93 9.09 8.74
CA SER A 48 -10.29 7.90 9.50
C SER A 48 -9.07 7.00 9.75
N PRO A 49 -8.88 6.48 10.98
CA PRO A 49 -7.87 5.45 11.23
C PRO A 49 -8.21 4.12 10.54
N SER A 50 -9.45 3.93 10.09
CA SER A 50 -9.91 2.73 9.39
C SER A 50 -9.69 2.78 7.88
N GLU A 51 -8.96 3.78 7.36
CA GLU A 51 -8.66 3.90 5.93
C GLU A 51 -7.73 2.75 5.49
N PRO A 52 -8.18 1.83 4.61
CA PRO A 52 -7.38 0.67 4.23
C PRO A 52 -6.03 1.02 3.61
N ARG A 53 -5.95 2.17 2.89
CA ARG A 53 -4.69 2.66 2.31
C ARG A 53 -3.64 3.05 3.34
N ALA A 54 -4.01 3.27 4.60
CA ALA A 54 -3.05 3.51 5.68
C ALA A 54 -2.11 2.31 5.92
N ASN A 55 -2.51 1.12 5.45
CA ASN A 55 -1.70 -0.11 5.52
C ASN A 55 -0.67 -0.22 4.38
N ILE A 56 -0.62 0.75 3.47
CA ILE A 56 0.32 0.78 2.35
C ILE A 56 1.48 1.72 2.68
N SER A 57 2.68 1.17 2.77
CA SER A 57 3.91 1.97 2.77
C SER A 57 4.45 2.08 1.35
N LEU A 58 4.68 3.28 0.85
CA LEU A 58 5.12 3.52 -0.53
C LEU A 58 6.23 4.56 -0.60
N CYS A 59 7.21 4.37 -1.47
CA CYS A 59 8.21 5.41 -1.73
C CYS A 59 7.71 6.41 -2.78
N ALA A 60 8.52 7.40 -3.15
CA ALA A 60 8.12 8.39 -4.16
C ALA A 60 7.82 7.78 -5.54
N GLY A 61 8.31 6.57 -5.83
CA GLY A 61 8.16 5.93 -7.13
C GLY A 61 8.78 6.74 -8.27
N THR A 62 8.40 6.44 -9.51
CA THR A 62 8.88 7.17 -10.69
C THR A 62 8.49 8.64 -10.69
N SER A 63 7.46 9.03 -9.92
CA SER A 63 7.05 10.43 -9.78
C SER A 63 8.09 11.32 -9.10
N GLY A 64 9.02 10.74 -8.32
CA GLY A 64 10.02 11.50 -7.56
C GLY A 64 11.37 10.83 -7.34
N CYS A 65 11.61 9.63 -7.91
CA CYS A 65 12.86 8.90 -7.76
C CYS A 65 13.31 8.27 -9.07
N ALA A 66 14.47 8.69 -9.58
CA ALA A 66 15.05 8.13 -10.81
C ALA A 66 15.48 6.66 -10.69
N SER A 67 15.60 6.12 -9.49
CA SER A 67 15.90 4.69 -9.28
C SER A 67 14.66 3.81 -9.35
N ALA A 68 13.45 4.38 -9.35
CA ALA A 68 12.22 3.60 -9.31
C ALA A 68 11.82 3.08 -10.69
N HIS A 69 11.25 1.88 -10.72
CA HIS A 69 10.76 1.23 -11.94
C HIS A 69 9.26 1.43 -12.19
N PHE A 70 8.49 1.89 -11.19
CA PHE A 70 7.05 2.13 -11.35
C PHE A 70 6.53 3.29 -10.48
N ASP A 71 5.34 3.77 -10.83
CA ASP A 71 4.59 4.75 -10.05
C ASP A 71 3.90 4.06 -8.87
N THR A 72 4.50 4.18 -7.70
CA THR A 72 4.02 3.56 -6.46
C THR A 72 2.67 4.11 -6.00
N LYS A 73 2.36 5.38 -6.29
CA LYS A 73 1.07 5.99 -5.92
C LYS A 73 -0.05 5.44 -6.79
N ALA A 74 0.17 5.36 -8.09
CA ALA A 74 -0.79 4.78 -9.02
C ALA A 74 -1.09 3.31 -8.68
N VAL A 75 -0.06 2.52 -8.31
CA VAL A 75 -0.24 1.14 -7.86
C VAL A 75 -0.99 1.07 -6.53
N ALA A 76 -0.69 1.95 -5.56
CA ALA A 76 -1.43 2.00 -4.29
C ALA A 76 -2.93 2.25 -4.51
N GLU A 77 -3.29 3.17 -5.39
CA GLU A 77 -4.68 3.44 -5.76
C GLU A 77 -5.34 2.27 -6.48
N ALA A 78 -4.60 1.54 -7.31
CA ALA A 78 -5.11 0.35 -7.98
C ALA A 78 -5.43 -0.74 -6.96
N VAL A 79 -4.49 -1.06 -6.05
CA VAL A 79 -4.69 -2.06 -4.97
C VAL A 79 -5.87 -1.71 -4.10
N ALA A 80 -5.96 -0.45 -3.65
CA ALA A 80 -7.05 -0.01 -2.77
C ALA A 80 -8.44 -0.15 -3.42
N ARG A 81 -8.50 -0.04 -4.76
CA ARG A 81 -9.73 -0.11 -5.53
C ARG A 81 -10.11 -1.55 -5.90
N SER A 82 -9.13 -2.37 -6.28
CA SER A 82 -9.39 -3.73 -6.81
C SER A 82 -9.38 -4.80 -5.74
N THR A 83 -8.63 -4.60 -4.64
CA THR A 83 -8.43 -5.60 -3.59
C THR A 83 -8.47 -4.98 -2.20
N PRO A 84 -9.55 -4.25 -1.83
CA PRO A 84 -9.66 -3.63 -0.51
C PRO A 84 -9.61 -4.64 0.65
N ASP A 85 -10.11 -5.86 0.43
CA ASP A 85 -10.16 -6.91 1.44
C ASP A 85 -8.78 -7.45 1.85
N LEU A 86 -7.74 -7.24 1.02
CA LEU A 86 -6.37 -7.53 1.41
C LEU A 86 -5.86 -6.56 2.48
N LEU A 87 -6.44 -5.36 2.58
CA LEU A 87 -6.01 -4.28 3.45
C LEU A 87 -6.88 -4.23 4.73
N ASP A 88 -7.06 -5.37 5.39
CA ASP A 88 -7.94 -5.53 6.58
C ASP A 88 -7.39 -4.90 7.88
N GLY A 89 -6.30 -4.13 7.80
CA GLY A 89 -5.62 -3.55 8.96
C GLY A 89 -4.54 -4.43 9.59
N SER A 90 -4.43 -5.71 9.19
CA SER A 90 -3.43 -6.63 9.76
C SER A 90 -2.10 -6.63 9.01
N ILE A 91 -2.08 -6.19 7.75
CA ILE A 91 -0.89 -6.22 6.90
C ILE A 91 -0.24 -4.85 6.77
N THR A 92 1.07 -4.86 6.50
CA THR A 92 1.71 -3.79 5.76
C THR A 92 1.97 -4.28 4.34
N LEU A 93 1.45 -3.56 3.35
CA LEU A 93 1.84 -3.71 1.94
C LEU A 93 2.89 -2.67 1.61
N HIS A 94 4.10 -3.12 1.30
CA HIS A 94 5.17 -2.23 0.88
C HIS A 94 5.23 -2.14 -0.65
N LEU A 95 5.07 -0.95 -1.20
CA LEU A 95 5.26 -0.65 -2.62
C LEU A 95 6.60 0.07 -2.79
N SER A 96 7.64 -0.69 -3.10
CA SER A 96 8.98 -0.16 -3.28
C SER A 96 9.32 -0.04 -4.76
N GLY A 97 9.50 1.18 -5.26
CA GLY A 97 9.90 1.39 -6.66
C GLY A 97 11.22 0.72 -7.06
N CYS A 98 12.08 0.35 -6.11
CA CYS A 98 13.34 -0.36 -6.34
C CYS A 98 13.80 -1.12 -5.08
N PRO A 99 14.91 -1.89 -5.12
CA PRO A 99 15.36 -2.68 -3.97
C PRO A 99 15.83 -1.90 -2.74
N LYS A 100 15.91 -0.56 -2.78
CA LYS A 100 16.36 0.27 -1.66
C LYS A 100 15.39 0.27 -0.46
N GLY A 101 14.11 0.02 -0.72
CA GLY A 101 13.09 -0.12 0.34
C GLY A 101 12.83 1.14 1.18
N CYS A 102 13.03 2.34 0.63
CA CYS A 102 13.10 3.58 1.42
C CYS A 102 11.88 3.86 2.32
N ALA A 103 10.68 3.44 1.92
CA ALA A 103 9.47 3.71 2.67
C ALA A 103 9.22 2.71 3.81
N HIS A 104 9.72 1.49 3.66
CA HIS A 104 9.64 0.43 4.67
C HIS A 104 10.87 -0.50 4.56
N PRO A 105 12.01 -0.14 5.17
CA PRO A 105 13.24 -0.92 5.05
C PRO A 105 13.18 -2.29 5.76
N ALA A 106 12.29 -2.42 6.75
CA ALA A 106 12.04 -3.68 7.44
C ALA A 106 11.21 -4.65 6.58
N PRO A 107 11.13 -5.94 6.93
CA PRO A 107 10.19 -6.86 6.31
C PRO A 107 8.74 -6.38 6.40
N ALA A 108 7.98 -6.60 5.33
CA ALA A 108 6.52 -6.41 5.29
C ALA A 108 5.85 -7.76 4.97
N VAL A 109 4.54 -7.88 5.26
CA VAL A 109 3.78 -9.10 4.94
C VAL A 109 3.78 -9.33 3.43
N LEU A 110 3.60 -8.26 2.66
CA LEU A 110 3.74 -8.27 1.21
C LEU A 110 4.59 -7.07 0.79
N THR A 111 5.53 -7.29 -0.12
CA THR A 111 6.30 -6.23 -0.77
C THR A 111 6.24 -6.42 -2.29
N LEU A 112 5.78 -5.40 -3.00
CA LEU A 112 6.00 -5.28 -4.45
C LEU A 112 7.22 -4.40 -4.68
N VAL A 113 8.28 -4.98 -5.24
CA VAL A 113 9.53 -4.29 -5.55
C VAL A 113 9.66 -4.11 -7.07
N GLY A 114 10.06 -2.92 -7.50
CA GLY A 114 10.25 -2.63 -8.92
C GLY A 114 11.48 -3.35 -9.49
N ALA A 115 11.32 -3.94 -10.66
CA ALA A 115 12.37 -4.62 -11.41
C ALA A 115 12.29 -4.27 -12.91
N PRO A 116 13.37 -4.45 -13.68
CA PRO A 116 13.32 -4.23 -15.14
C PRO A 116 12.24 -5.04 -15.86
N SER A 117 11.88 -6.22 -15.34
CA SER A 117 10.85 -7.11 -15.87
C SER A 117 9.42 -6.77 -15.40
N GLY A 118 9.25 -5.77 -14.53
CA GLY A 118 7.96 -5.41 -13.92
C GLY A 118 8.07 -5.34 -12.40
N TYR A 119 7.40 -6.25 -11.70
CA TYR A 119 7.32 -6.27 -10.25
C TYR A 119 7.87 -7.59 -9.70
N GLY A 120 8.79 -7.54 -8.76
CA GLY A 120 9.08 -8.67 -7.88
C GLY A 120 8.09 -8.70 -6.72
N LEU A 121 7.49 -9.85 -6.44
CA LEU A 121 6.70 -10.05 -5.22
C LEU A 121 7.58 -10.73 -4.16
N VAL A 122 7.76 -10.08 -3.02
CA VAL A 122 8.38 -10.64 -1.83
C VAL A 122 7.30 -10.83 -0.77
N VAL A 123 7.28 -12.00 -0.14
CA VAL A 123 6.30 -12.37 0.90
C VAL A 123 7.05 -12.47 2.23
N ASN A 124 6.55 -11.82 3.27
CA ASN A 124 7.18 -11.77 4.60
C ASN A 124 8.65 -11.31 4.58
N GLY A 125 8.99 -10.35 3.72
CA GLY A 125 10.36 -9.91 3.47
C GLY A 125 10.47 -8.44 3.10
N ALA A 126 11.70 -7.94 3.07
CA ALA A 126 12.05 -6.57 2.70
C ALA A 126 12.21 -6.43 1.18
N ALA A 127 12.24 -5.18 0.69
CA ALA A 127 12.40 -4.90 -0.74
C ALA A 127 13.77 -5.33 -1.31
N SER A 128 14.78 -5.52 -0.46
CA SER A 128 16.11 -6.00 -0.83
C SER A 128 16.20 -7.51 -0.98
N ASP A 129 15.18 -8.25 -0.52
CA ASP A 129 15.19 -9.70 -0.54
C ASP A 129 14.86 -10.24 -1.94
N ALA A 130 15.22 -11.50 -2.19
CA ALA A 130 14.91 -12.15 -3.46
C ALA A 130 13.38 -12.30 -3.63
N PRO A 131 12.80 -11.86 -4.75
CA PRO A 131 11.38 -12.08 -5.04
C PRO A 131 11.04 -13.57 -5.14
N ALA A 132 9.87 -13.94 -4.62
CA ALA A 132 9.29 -15.27 -4.77
C ALA A 132 8.84 -15.53 -6.23
N LEU A 133 8.41 -14.46 -6.93
CA LEU A 133 8.15 -14.46 -8.36
C LEU A 133 8.29 -13.05 -8.93
N TYR A 134 8.34 -12.98 -10.27
CA TYR A 134 8.21 -11.74 -11.02
C TYR A 134 6.87 -11.69 -11.77
N ILE A 135 6.25 -10.51 -11.76
CA ILE A 135 4.97 -10.22 -12.41
C ILE A 135 5.26 -9.15 -13.47
N ALA A 136 4.95 -9.46 -14.72
CA ALA A 136 5.10 -8.48 -15.80
C ALA A 136 4.15 -7.29 -15.58
N ALA A 137 4.55 -6.10 -16.05
CA ALA A 137 3.81 -4.88 -15.76
C ALA A 137 2.33 -4.93 -16.16
N LYS A 138 2.04 -5.57 -17.29
CA LYS A 138 0.69 -5.77 -17.84
C LYS A 138 -0.19 -6.72 -17.01
N ASP A 139 0.42 -7.61 -16.23
CA ASP A 139 -0.26 -8.70 -15.52
C ASP A 139 -0.54 -8.36 -14.05
N LEU A 140 -0.13 -7.17 -13.58
CA LEU A 140 -0.28 -6.77 -12.17
C LEU A 140 -1.73 -6.87 -11.69
N GLY A 141 -2.70 -6.38 -12.46
CA GLY A 141 -4.12 -6.43 -12.07
C GLY A 141 -4.63 -7.86 -11.91
N ILE A 142 -4.22 -8.76 -12.81
CA ILE A 142 -4.57 -10.18 -12.77
C ILE A 142 -3.93 -10.84 -11.54
N ALA A 143 -2.65 -10.57 -11.28
CA ALA A 143 -1.94 -11.11 -10.14
C ALA A 143 -2.56 -10.65 -8.80
N LEU A 144 -2.89 -9.37 -8.67
CA LEU A 144 -3.56 -8.84 -7.47
C LEU A 144 -4.92 -9.51 -7.25
N GLY A 145 -5.74 -9.67 -8.30
CA GLY A 145 -7.02 -10.35 -8.20
C GLY A 145 -6.91 -11.82 -7.77
N ARG A 146 -5.88 -12.53 -8.25
CA ARG A 146 -5.58 -13.90 -7.82
C ARG A 146 -5.13 -13.98 -6.38
N LEU A 147 -4.24 -13.08 -5.96
CA LEU A 147 -3.79 -13.00 -4.58
C LEU A 147 -4.99 -12.79 -3.63
N ALA A 148 -5.87 -11.83 -3.97
CA ALA A 148 -7.08 -11.60 -3.19
C ALA A 148 -8.00 -12.83 -3.15
N SER A 149 -8.21 -13.50 -4.28
CA SER A 149 -9.03 -14.72 -4.34
C SER A 149 -8.43 -15.88 -3.55
N LEU A 150 -7.10 -16.05 -3.61
CA LEU A 150 -6.37 -17.06 -2.84
C LEU A 150 -6.52 -16.81 -1.35
N VAL A 151 -6.27 -15.58 -0.90
CA VAL A 151 -6.40 -15.22 0.52
C VAL A 151 -7.85 -15.41 0.98
N ALA A 152 -8.83 -14.93 0.21
CA ALA A 152 -10.25 -15.10 0.55
C ALA A 152 -10.67 -16.58 0.67
N GLY A 153 -10.15 -17.45 -0.20
CA GLY A 153 -10.45 -18.88 -0.18
C GLY A 153 -9.66 -19.68 0.88
N ALA A 154 -8.52 -19.17 1.31
CA ALA A 154 -7.65 -19.84 2.28
C ALA A 154 -7.88 -19.38 3.72
N LYS A 155 -8.39 -18.16 3.93
CA LYS A 155 -8.55 -17.53 5.25
C LYS A 155 -9.54 -18.30 6.12
N GLU A 156 -9.11 -18.67 7.32
CA GLU A 156 -9.93 -19.36 8.32
C GLU A 156 -10.78 -18.39 9.14
N ALA A 157 -11.79 -18.91 9.84
CA ALA A 157 -12.68 -18.10 10.66
C ALA A 157 -11.91 -17.41 11.80
N GLY A 158 -11.95 -16.07 11.83
CA GLY A 158 -11.23 -15.25 12.82
C GLY A 158 -9.74 -15.06 12.52
N GLU A 159 -9.22 -15.65 11.44
CA GLU A 159 -7.85 -15.40 10.97
C GLU A 159 -7.74 -13.98 10.39
N THR A 160 -6.55 -13.37 10.46
CA THR A 160 -6.27 -12.10 9.79
C THR A 160 -5.71 -12.34 8.38
N VAL A 161 -5.72 -11.34 7.49
CA VAL A 161 -5.02 -11.48 6.20
C VAL A 161 -3.53 -11.73 6.40
N ALA A 162 -2.90 -11.08 7.38
CA ALA A 162 -1.48 -11.26 7.67
C ALA A 162 -1.15 -12.71 8.06
N ASP A 163 -1.95 -13.31 8.94
CA ASP A 163 -1.73 -14.67 9.41
C ASP A 163 -1.99 -15.69 8.30
N CYS A 164 -3.04 -15.46 7.49
CA CYS A 164 -3.30 -16.27 6.31
C CYS A 164 -2.12 -16.24 5.33
N ILE A 165 -1.53 -15.07 5.05
CA ILE A 165 -0.37 -14.95 4.16
C ILE A 165 0.87 -15.64 4.74
N ARG A 166 1.11 -15.50 6.05
CA ARG A 166 2.23 -16.19 6.73
C ARG A 166 2.07 -17.71 6.68
N ARG A 167 0.86 -18.21 6.83
CA ARG A 167 0.54 -19.64 6.76
C ARG A 167 0.62 -20.18 5.33
N LEU A 168 0.16 -19.41 4.34
CA LEU A 168 0.29 -19.78 2.93
C LEU A 168 1.74 -19.82 2.47
N ASP A 169 2.61 -18.97 3.00
CA ASP A 169 4.03 -18.83 2.63
C ASP A 169 4.31 -18.35 1.20
N ALA A 170 5.59 -18.09 0.91
CA ALA A 170 6.02 -17.54 -0.37
C ALA A 170 5.86 -18.54 -1.54
N PRO A 171 6.32 -19.80 -1.44
CA PRO A 171 6.06 -20.82 -2.47
C PRO A 171 4.59 -21.01 -2.84
N ALA A 172 3.66 -21.12 -1.87
CA ALA A 172 2.26 -21.38 -2.24
C ALA A 172 1.63 -20.17 -2.94
N ILE A 173 1.95 -18.95 -2.50
CA ILE A 173 1.51 -17.72 -3.17
C ILE A 173 2.08 -17.63 -4.58
N ALA A 174 3.37 -17.92 -4.77
CA ALA A 174 4.00 -17.92 -6.09
C ALA A 174 3.32 -18.90 -7.05
N ASN A 175 3.14 -20.15 -6.62
CA ASN A 175 2.47 -21.18 -7.41
C ASN A 175 1.04 -20.77 -7.79
N ALA A 176 0.27 -20.17 -6.88
CA ALA A 176 -1.09 -19.73 -7.16
C ALA A 176 -1.15 -18.60 -8.21
N LEU A 177 -0.14 -17.72 -8.23
CA LEU A 177 -0.07 -16.60 -9.16
C LEU A 177 0.41 -17.04 -10.55
N GLU A 178 1.34 -17.98 -10.63
CA GLU A 178 1.87 -18.54 -11.88
C GLU A 178 0.84 -19.43 -12.61
N ASN A 179 0.13 -20.30 -11.91
CA ASN A 179 -0.75 -21.32 -12.52
C ASN A 179 -2.02 -20.79 -13.19
N GLY A 180 -2.29 -19.48 -13.13
CA GLY A 180 -3.33 -18.86 -13.95
C GLY A 180 -2.80 -18.12 -15.19
N VAL A 181 -1.47 -17.94 -15.33
CA VAL A 181 -0.89 -17.36 -16.53
C VAL A 181 -0.92 -18.43 -17.60
N THR A 182 -2.03 -18.52 -18.34
CA THR A 182 -2.01 -19.17 -19.64
C THR A 182 -0.91 -18.49 -20.44
N LEU A 183 0.14 -19.26 -20.72
CA LEU A 183 1.18 -18.89 -21.67
C LEU A 183 0.53 -18.82 -23.06
N ASP A 184 -0.01 -17.67 -23.41
CA ASP A 184 -0.03 -17.26 -24.81
C ASP A 184 1.41 -16.83 -25.10
N GLY A 185 2.27 -17.62 -25.73
CA GLY A 185 2.04 -18.42 -26.92
C GLY A 185 3.18 -18.02 -27.88
N GLN A 186 3.71 -19.02 -28.57
CA GLN A 186 4.83 -18.95 -29.52
C GLN A 186 4.83 -17.75 -30.47
#